data_AF-A0AB37G8X5-F1
#
_entry.id   AF-A0AB37G8X5-F1
#
_cell.length_a   1.000
_cell.length_b   1.000
_cell.length_c   1.000
_cell.angle_alpha   90.00
_cell.angle_beta   90.00
_cell.angle_gamma   90.00
#
_symmetry.space_group_name_H-M   'P 1'
#
loop_
_entity.id
_entity.type
_entity.pdbx_description
1 polymer ?
#
loop_
_entity_poly.entity_id
_entity_poly.type
_entity_poly.pdbx_seq_one_letter_code
_entity_poly.pdbx_strand_id
1 'polypeptide(L)' 'MVAYSKVWIAGQDYAHFDIYRLKDGKIVEHWDNKEVMPEKKDLTNLGKF' A
#
# COMPACT_ATOMS: atom_id res chain seq x y z
N MET A 1 12.02 4.75 3.49
CA MET A 1 11.68 3.33 3.27
C MET A 1 10.24 3.26 2.81
N VAL A 2 9.93 2.35 1.88
CA VAL A 2 8.55 2.15 1.40
C VAL A 2 8.21 0.68 1.55
N ALA A 3 7.02 0.39 2.07
CA ALA A 3 6.41 -0.94 2.08
C ALA A 3 5.08 -0.87 1.33
N TYR A 4 4.75 -1.94 0.61
CA TYR A 4 3.47 -2.08 -0.08
C TYR A 4 2.88 -3.45 0.23
N SER A 5 1.57 -3.53 0.28
CA SER A 5 0.87 -4.78 0.54
C SER A 5 -0.54 -4.78 -0.05
N LYS A 6 -1.05 -5.98 -0.33
CA LYS A 6 -2.48 -6.21 -0.47
C LYS A 6 -3.03 -6.57 0.90
N VAL A 7 -4.01 -5.82 1.38
CA VAL A 7 -4.68 -6.08 2.67
C VAL A 7 -6.15 -6.37 2.48
N TRP A 8 -6.66 -7.35 3.22
CA TRP A 8 -8.07 -7.72 3.23
C TRP A 8 -8.72 -7.22 4.52
N ILE A 9 -9.70 -6.33 4.39
CA ILE A 9 -10.36 -5.66 5.52
C ILE A 9 -11.86 -5.70 5.30
N ALA A 10 -12.60 -6.30 6.23
CA ALA A 10 -14.07 -6.36 6.21
C ALA A 10 -14.67 -6.86 4.87
N GLY A 11 -14.04 -7.85 4.23
CA GLY A 11 -14.51 -8.39 2.95
C GLY A 11 -14.01 -7.66 1.71
N GLN A 12 -13.26 -6.57 1.86
CA GLN A 12 -12.76 -5.74 0.77
C GLN A 12 -11.23 -5.80 0.67
N ASP A 13 -10.73 -5.99 -0.55
CA ASP A 13 -9.30 -5.90 -0.88
C ASP A 13 -8.88 -4.43 -1.06
N TYR A 14 -7.74 -4.08 -0.46
CA TYR A 14 -7.10 -2.77 -0.59
C TYR A 14 -5.64 -2.90 -1.03
N ALA A 15 -5.19 -1.96 -1.84
CA ALA A 15 -3.77 -1.68 -2.03
C ALA A 15 -3.34 -0.70 -0.92
N HIS A 16 -2.35 -1.08 -0.13
CA HIS A 16 -1.85 -0.28 0.98
C HIS A 16 -0.38 0.06 0.77
N PHE A 17 -0.03 1.32 1.01
CA PHE A 17 1.34 1.82 0.96
C PHE A 17 1.70 2.48 2.27
N ASP A 18 2.86 2.12 2.81
CA ASP A 18 3.48 2.80 3.93
C ASP A 18 4.78 3.45 3.49
N ILE A 19 4.95 4.73 3.82
CA ILE A 19 6.16 5.50 3.58
C ILE A 19 6.72 5.91 4.94
N TYR A 20 7.99 5.62 5.16
CA TYR A 20 8.72 5.97 6.37
C TYR A 20 9.89 6.88 6.05
N ARG A 21 10.01 8.01 6.75
CA ARG A 21 11.25 8.79 6.80
C ARG A 21 12.08 8.31 7.99
N LEU A 22 13.34 8.01 7.71
CA LEU A 22 14.30 7.61 8.72
C LEU A 22 15.24 8.77 9.06
N LYS A 23 15.64 8.87 10.33
CA LYS A 23 16.73 9.72 10.81
C LYS A 23 17.44 8.97 11.93
N ASP A 24 18.77 8.87 11.83
CA ASP A 24 19.63 8.19 12.82
C ASP A 24 19.17 6.74 13.11
N GLY A 25 18.79 6.01 12.06
CA GLY A 25 18.29 4.63 12.16
C GLY A 25 16.89 4.48 12.78
N LYS A 26 16.21 5.58 13.10
CA LYS A 26 14.86 5.58 13.69
C LYS A 26 13.84 6.13 12.70
N ILE A 27 12.61 5.62 12.79
CA ILE A 27 11.46 6.20 12.08
C ILE A 27 11.11 7.51 12.78
N VAL A 28 11.05 8.59 12.01
CA VAL A 28 10.69 9.92 12.52
C VAL A 28 9.43 10.48 11.89
N GLU A 29 9.02 9.97 10.72
CA GLU A 29 7.72 10.24 10.11
C GLU A 29 7.21 8.97 9.42
N HIS A 30 5.89 8.82 9.42
CA HIS A 30 5.15 7.75 8.76
C HIS A 30 3.95 8.37 8.04
N TRP A 31 3.74 7.97 6.79
CA TRP A 31 2.54 8.26 6.03
C TRP A 31 2.01 6.96 5.47
N ASP A 32 0.70 6.78 5.53
CA ASP A 32 0.01 5.66 4.89
C ASP A 32 -1.03 6.16 3.91
N ASN A 33 -1.29 5.34 2.88
CA ASN A 33 -2.46 5.45 2.05
C ASN A 33 -3.02 4.05 1.78
N LYS A 34 -4.35 3.95 1.69
CA LYS A 34 -5.02 2.73 1.26
C LYS A 34 -6.17 3.04 0.34
N GLU A 35 -6.24 2.29 -0.74
CA GLU A 35 -7.27 2.43 -1.75
C GLU A 35 -7.90 1.08 -2.06
N VAL A 36 -9.20 1.10 -2.31
CA VAL A 36 -9.94 -0.10 -2.72
C VAL A 36 -9.30 -0.62 -4.01
N MET A 37 -8.94 -1.90 -4.04
CA MET A 37 -8.46 -2.49 -5.29
C MET A 37 -9.62 -2.60 -6.28
N PRO A 38 -9.46 -2.09 -7.51
CA PRO A 38 -10.47 -2.28 -8.55
C PRO A 38 -10.55 -3.77 -8.93
N GLU A 39 -11.66 -4.16 -9.56
CA GLU A 39 -11.81 -5.54 -10.03
C GLU A 39 -10.73 -5.87 -11.07
N LYS A 40 -10.34 -7.15 -11.15
CA LYS A 40 -9.26 -7.60 -12.03
C LYS A 40 -9.45 -7.21 -13.50
N LYS A 41 -10.71 -7.12 -13.96
CA LYS A 41 -11.07 -6.72 -15.32
C LYS A 41 -10.78 -5.24 -15.63
N ASP A 42 -10.77 -4.41 -14.59
CA ASP A 42 -10.59 -2.95 -14.69
C ASP A 42 -9.11 -2.54 -14.51
N LEU A 43 -8.24 -3.51 -14.21
CA LEU A 43 -6.81 -3.28 -14.10
C LEU A 43 -6.19 -3.06 -15.48
N THR A 44 -5.66 -1.85 -15.70
CA THR A 44 -4.91 -1.50 -16.91
C THR A 44 -3.55 -2.19 -16.99
N ASN A 45 -3.03 -2.62 -15.84
CA ASN A 45 -1.84 -3.45 -15.70
C ASN A 45 -2.15 -4.56 -14.70
N LEU A 46 -1.90 -5.82 -15.05
CA LEU A 46 -2.23 -7.01 -14.25
C LEU A 46 -1.39 -7.18 -12.97
N GLY A 47 -0.88 -6.07 -12.41
CA GLY A 47 0.08 -6.07 -11.32
C GLY A 47 1.49 -6.31 -11.83
N LYS A 48 2.19 -5.25 -12.25
CA LYS A 48 3.65 -5.23 -12.10
C LYS A 48 3.94 -4.82 -10.66
N PHE A 49 3.58 -5.69 -9.71
CA PHE A 49 4.06 -5.89 -8.34
C PHE A 49 3.20 -6.99 -7.70
#